data_AF-A0A256G8S8-F1
#
_entry.id   AF-A0A256G8S8-F1
#
_cell.length_a   1.000
_cell.length_b   1.000
_cell.length_c   1.000
_cell.angle_alpha   90.00
_cell.angle_beta   90.00
_cell.angle_gamma   90.00
#
_symmetry.space_group_name_H-M   'P 1'
#
loop_
_entity.id
_entity.type
_entity.pdbx_description
1 polymer ?
#
loop_
_entity_poly.entity_id
_entity_poly.type
_entity_poly.pdbx_seq_one_letter_code
_entity_poly.pdbx_strand_id
1 'polypeptide(L)' 'MAGSSWHNAVPRPSAATKVKYNEVSSKFWNGVHRTLSGQGTAAENLEMLEVELTELEGSGW' A
#
# COMPACT_ATOMS: atom_id res chain seq x y z
N MET A 1 33.02 1.52 -8.03
CA MET A 1 32.49 0.88 -6.80
C MET A 1 31.02 1.24 -6.70
N ALA A 2 30.12 0.30 -7.02
CA ALA A 2 28.68 0.54 -7.00
C ALA A 2 28.19 0.56 -5.55
N GLY A 3 27.70 1.72 -5.08
CA GLY A 3 27.16 1.88 -3.74
C GLY A 3 25.91 1.02 -3.54
N SER A 4 25.99 0.12 -2.57
CA SER A 4 25.00 -0.88 -2.21
C SER A 4 23.63 -0.29 -1.84
N SER A 5 22.64 -0.45 -2.71
CA SER A 5 21.23 -0.04 -2.58
C SER A 5 20.44 -0.73 -1.45
N TRP A 6 21.11 -1.46 -0.55
CA TRP A 6 20.48 -2.31 0.46
C TRP A 6 20.15 -1.58 1.77
N HIS A 7 20.83 -0.47 2.08
CA HIS A 7 20.63 0.25 3.35
C HIS A 7 19.25 0.91 3.48
N ASN A 8 18.59 1.21 2.36
CA ASN A 8 17.27 1.86 2.32
C ASN A 8 16.17 0.96 1.75
N ALA A 9 16.42 -0.34 1.59
CA ALA A 9 15.39 -1.26 1.12
C ALA A 9 14.35 -1.47 2.23
N VAL A 10 13.08 -1.22 1.93
CA VAL A 10 11.98 -1.52 2.86
C VAL A 10 11.59 -2.99 2.65
N PRO A 11 11.50 -3.82 3.71
CA PRO A 11 11.01 -5.18 3.59
C PRO A 11 9.57 -5.18 3.09
N ARG A 12 9.20 -6.18 2.29
CA ARG A 12 7.80 -6.33 1.86
C ARG A 12 6.90 -6.48 3.09
N PRO A 13 5.74 -5.80 3.16
CA PRO A 13 4.91 -5.76 4.36
C PRO A 13 4.20 -7.09 4.66
N SER A 14 4.49 -8.19 3.95
CA SER A 14 3.91 -9.53 4.19
C SER A 14 4.03 -10.04 5.63
N ALA A 15 5.09 -9.66 6.35
CA ALA A 15 5.22 -10.01 7.77
C ALA A 15 4.22 -9.25 8.66
N ALA A 16 3.94 -7.98 8.33
CA ALA A 16 2.98 -7.15 9.05
C ALA A 16 1.53 -7.51 8.69
N THR A 17 1.27 -7.75 7.40
CA THR A 17 -0.08 -7.93 6.87
C THR A 17 -0.53 -9.40 6.76
N LYS A 18 0.34 -10.35 7.13
CA LYS A 18 0.04 -11.78 7.27
C LYS A 18 -0.78 -12.34 6.10
N VAL A 19 -1.90 -12.99 6.41
CA VAL A 19 -2.79 -13.63 5.44
C VAL A 19 -3.53 -12.62 4.56
N LYS A 20 -3.58 -11.35 4.96
CA LYS A 20 -4.21 -10.24 4.23
C LYS A 20 -3.29 -9.54 3.23
N TYR A 21 -2.02 -9.94 3.13
CA TYR A 21 -1.04 -9.30 2.23
C TYR A 21 -1.54 -9.10 0.79
N ASN A 22 -2.18 -10.12 0.20
CA ASN A 22 -2.67 -10.03 -1.18
C ASN A 22 -3.74 -8.95 -1.34
N GLU A 23 -4.62 -8.81 -0.36
CA GLU A 23 -5.69 -7.82 -0.38
C GLU A 23 -5.14 -6.41 -0.15
N VAL A 24 -4.21 -6.25 0.80
CA VAL A 24 -3.48 -4.99 1.02
C VAL A 24 -2.74 -4.56 -0.25
N SER A 25 -2.02 -5.47 -0.90
CA SER A 25 -1.28 -5.17 -2.13
C SER A 25 -2.20 -4.74 -3.27
N SER A 26 -3.38 -5.37 -3.39
CA SER A 26 -4.38 -5.01 -4.40
C SER A 26 -4.95 -3.62 -4.14
N LYS A 27 -5.31 -3.30 -2.89
CA LYS A 27 -5.81 -1.98 -2.49
C LYS A 27 -4.79 -0.87 -2.76
N PHE A 28 -3.53 -1.08 -2.39
CA PHE A 28 -2.44 -0.15 -2.71
C PHE A 28 -2.31 0.08 -4.21
N TRP A 29 -2.27 -0.99 -5.02
CA TRP A 29 -2.17 -0.88 -6.46
C TRP A 29 -3.34 -0.07 -7.05
N ASN A 30 -4.57 -0.36 -6.62
CA ASN A 30 -5.76 0.34 -7.08
C ASN A 30 -5.72 1.84 -6.73
N GLY A 31 -5.39 2.21 -5.48
CA GLY A 31 -5.32 3.62 -5.06
C GLY A 31 -4.27 4.41 -5.84
N VAL A 32 -3.08 3.81 -6.05
CA VAL A 32 -2.02 4.40 -6.88
C VAL A 32 -2.47 4.49 -8.34
N HIS A 33 -3.07 3.42 -8.89
CA HIS A 33 -3.53 3.41 -10.27
C HIS A 33 -4.61 4.46 -10.53
N ARG A 34 -5.60 4.61 -9.65
CA ARG A 34 -6.63 5.65 -9.74
C ARG A 34 -5.99 7.05 -9.78
N THR A 35 -5.01 7.29 -8.91
CA THR A 35 -4.25 8.56 -8.89
C THR A 35 -3.54 8.80 -10.22
N LEU A 36 -2.75 7.83 -10.71
CA LEU A 36 -1.95 7.97 -11.92
C LEU A 36 -2.79 8.00 -13.21
N SER A 37 -3.98 7.39 -13.19
CA SER A 37 -4.91 7.39 -14.33
C SER A 37 -5.84 8.61 -14.36
N GLY A 38 -5.69 9.55 -13.42
CA GLY A 38 -6.48 10.78 -13.37
C GLY A 38 -7.91 10.58 -12.86
N GLN A 39 -8.18 9.48 -12.16
CA GLN A 39 -9.48 9.19 -11.55
C GLN A 39 -9.54 9.81 -10.15
N GLY A 40 -9.76 11.13 -10.08
CA GLY A 40 -9.77 11.90 -8.84
C GLY A 40 -8.38 12.41 -8.43
N THR A 41 -8.31 13.16 -7.33
CA THR A 41 -7.04 13.70 -6.81
C THR A 41 -6.24 12.63 -6.06
N ALA A 42 -4.94 12.87 -5.89
CA ALA A 42 -4.11 12.03 -5.03
C ALA A 42 -4.59 12.03 -3.57
N ALA A 43 -5.05 13.18 -3.07
CA ALA A 43 -5.55 13.30 -1.70
C ALA A 43 -6.77 12.41 -1.47
N GLU A 44 -7.80 12.52 -2.32
CA GLU A 44 -9.02 11.71 -2.21
C GLU A 44 -8.73 10.21 -2.35
N ASN A 45 -7.88 9.83 -3.31
CA ASN A 45 -7.56 8.42 -3.55
C ASN A 45 -6.76 7.79 -2.40
N LEU A 46 -5.84 8.54 -1.78
CA LEU A 46 -5.06 8.06 -0.66
C LEU A 46 -5.87 8.06 0.65
N GLU A 47 -6.78 9.02 0.84
CA GLU A 47 -7.74 9.01 1.95
C GLU A 47 -8.65 7.78 1.87
N MET A 48 -9.20 7.49 0.68
CA MET A 48 -10.01 6.29 0.47
C MET A 48 -9.20 5.00 0.71
N LEU A 49 -7.94 4.97 0.25
CA LEU A 49 -7.05 3.84 0.52
C LEU A 49 -6.83 3.64 2.03
N GLU A 50 -6.64 4.72 2.79
CA GLU A 50 -6.47 4.65 4.25
C GLU A 50 -7.71 4.09 4.94
N VAL A 51 -8.91 4.54 4.56
CA VAL A 51 -10.17 3.99 5.06
C VAL A 51 -10.26 2.49 4.75
N GLU A 52 -10.04 2.11 3.48
CA GLU A 52 -10.11 0.72 3.03
C GLU A 52 -9.10 -0.19 3.76
N LEU A 53 -7.91 0.31 4.08
CA LEU A 53 -6.88 -0.43 4.82
C LEU A 53 -7.20 -0.53 6.31
N THR A 54 -7.72 0.54 6.92
CA THR A 54 -8.14 0.56 8.33
C THR A 54 -9.28 -0.43 8.57
N GLU A 55 -10.24 -0.48 7.65
CA GLU A 55 -11.32 -1.47 7.68
C GLU A 55 -10.81 -2.90 7.51
N LEU A 56 -9.84 -3.10 6.60
CA LEU A 56 -9.23 -4.41 6.37
C LEU A 56 -8.39 -4.88 7.57
N GLU A 57 -7.72 -3.95 8.26
CA GLU A 57 -6.97 -4.24 9.48
C GLU A 57 -7.90 -4.67 10.61
N GLY A 58 -8.99 -3.93 10.87
CA GLY A 58 -9.88 -4.23 11.98
C GLY A 58 -9.15 -4.34 13.32
N SER A 59 -9.12 -5.54 13.93
CA SER A 59 -8.34 -5.82 15.15
C SER A 59 -6.93 -6.37 14.89
N GLY A 60 -6.60 -6.61 13.63
CA GLY A 60 -5.30 -7.05 13.14
C GLY A 60 -5.40 -7.72 11.76
N TRP A 61 -4.27 -7.72 11.05
CA TRP A 61 -4.09 -8.39 9.76
C TRP A 61 -4.08 -9.92 9.84
#